data_AF-A0A944TT71-F1
#
_entry.id   AF-A0A944TT71-F1
#
_cell.length_a   1.000
_cell.length_b   1.000
_cell.length_c   1.000
_cell.angle_alpha   90.00
_cell.angle_beta   90.00
_cell.angle_gamma   90.00
#
_symmetry.space_group_name_H-M   'P 1'
#
loop_
_entity.id
_entity.type
_entity.pdbx_description
1 polymer ?
#
loop_
_entity_poly.entity_id
_entity_poly.type
_entity_poly.pdbx_seq_one_letter_code
_entity_poly.pdbx_strand_id
1 'polypeptide(L)'
;MKHFNKPFQKKLKLCCLALLIPSTVSAVSSQELAEKCPVQFVGTVVEIADTVAPFASPHQAMSTIKFKVHISQRGSSKTYEEVKILRHGPHSLFKGQLYQVELNGKYLCSLNEYRKKKAL
;
A
#
# COMPACT_ATOMS: atom_id res chain seq x y z
N MET A 1 -16.18 -59.55 -45.64
CA MET A 1 -14.96 -60.33 -45.94
C MET A 1 -13.90 -60.01 -44.90
N LYS A 2 -13.37 -61.05 -44.23
CA LYS A 2 -12.21 -60.98 -43.33
C LYS A 2 -10.94 -60.82 -44.18
N HIS A 3 -9.94 -60.06 -43.74
CA HIS A 3 -8.54 -60.49 -43.82
C HIS A 3 -7.69 -59.76 -42.77
N PHE A 4 -7.17 -60.56 -41.85
CA PHE A 4 -6.09 -60.32 -40.90
C PHE A 4 -4.76 -60.13 -41.63
N ASN A 5 -3.88 -59.23 -41.17
CA ASN A 5 -2.46 -59.60 -41.02
C ASN A 5 -1.72 -58.68 -40.03
N LYS A 6 -0.97 -59.29 -39.10
CA LYS A 6 -0.14 -58.66 -38.06
C LYS A 6 1.29 -58.35 -38.62
N PRO A 7 2.32 -58.14 -37.78
CA PRO A 7 2.80 -56.86 -37.27
C PRO A 7 4.21 -56.52 -37.82
N PHE A 8 4.62 -55.25 -37.82
CA PHE A 8 6.02 -54.93 -38.10
C PHE A 8 6.64 -53.99 -37.07
N GLN A 9 7.27 -54.65 -36.09
CA GLN A 9 8.22 -54.10 -35.13
C GLN A 9 9.39 -53.43 -35.85
N LYS A 10 9.58 -52.13 -35.63
CA LYS A 10 10.87 -51.48 -35.88
C LYS A 10 11.31 -50.67 -34.66
N LYS A 11 12.12 -51.36 -33.86
CA LYS A 11 13.40 -50.92 -33.27
C LYS A 11 13.40 -49.56 -32.55
N LEU A 12 13.20 -49.67 -31.25
CA LEU A 12 14.05 -49.10 -30.19
C LEU A 12 15.46 -48.68 -30.66
N LYS A 13 15.84 -47.41 -30.43
CA LYS A 13 17.10 -46.94 -29.81
C LYS A 13 17.00 -45.42 -29.63
N LEU A 14 16.91 -44.89 -28.41
CA LEU A 14 17.93 -44.72 -27.36
C LEU A 14 18.49 -43.28 -27.38
N CYS A 15 18.48 -42.66 -26.19
CA CYS A 15 19.34 -41.56 -25.74
C CYS A 15 19.12 -40.13 -26.27
N CYS A 16 18.21 -39.40 -25.60
CA CYS A 16 18.54 -38.09 -25.05
C CYS A 16 18.35 -38.20 -23.53
N LEU A 17 19.31 -38.74 -22.79
CA LEU A 17 20.39 -37.97 -22.16
C LEU A 17 19.93 -36.59 -21.68
N ALA A 18 19.37 -36.63 -20.47
CA ALA A 18 19.71 -35.80 -19.32
C ALA A 18 19.40 -34.29 -19.33
N LEU A 19 18.87 -33.92 -18.16
CA LEU A 19 18.96 -32.62 -17.51
C LEU A 19 18.12 -31.51 -18.13
N LEU A 20 16.95 -31.31 -17.53
CA LEU A 20 16.62 -30.05 -16.84
C LEU A 20 15.47 -30.38 -15.88
N ILE A 21 15.82 -30.73 -14.65
CA ILE A 21 14.90 -30.66 -13.52
C ILE A 21 14.86 -29.17 -13.14
N PRO A 22 13.81 -28.39 -13.44
CA PRO A 22 13.66 -27.13 -12.76
C PRO A 22 13.32 -27.46 -11.31
N SER A 23 14.32 -27.38 -10.44
CA SER A 23 14.15 -27.31 -9.00
C SER A 23 13.20 -26.14 -8.74
N THR A 24 11.92 -26.43 -8.48
CA THR A 24 10.99 -25.41 -7.98
C THR A 24 11.38 -25.15 -6.53
N VAL A 25 12.45 -24.39 -6.33
CA VAL A 25 12.65 -23.65 -5.10
C VAL A 25 11.55 -22.60 -5.13
N SER A 26 10.43 -22.91 -4.48
CA SER A 26 9.40 -21.90 -4.24
C SER A 26 10.07 -20.76 -3.49
N ALA A 27 10.18 -19.63 -4.18
CA ALA A 27 10.79 -18.42 -3.65
C ALA A 27 10.15 -18.08 -2.31
N VAL A 28 10.96 -18.09 -1.25
CA VAL A 28 10.58 -17.51 0.03
C VAL A 28 10.52 -16.01 -0.18
N SER A 29 9.31 -15.47 -0.31
CA SER A 29 9.09 -14.03 -0.23
C SER A 29 7.74 -13.75 0.42
N SER A 30 7.63 -14.11 1.71
CA SER A 30 6.78 -13.33 2.60
C SER A 30 7.53 -12.03 2.88
N GLN A 31 7.41 -11.04 1.99
CA GLN A 31 7.71 -9.67 2.36
C GLN A 31 6.77 -9.35 3.52
N GLU A 32 7.31 -9.28 4.74
CA GLU A 32 6.64 -8.58 5.82
C GLU A 32 6.45 -7.14 5.33
N LEU A 33 5.27 -6.84 4.77
CA LEU A 33 4.81 -5.48 4.54
C LEU A 33 4.45 -4.84 5.88
N ALA A 34 5.34 -4.95 6.87
CA ALA A 34 5.37 -4.08 8.02
C ALA A 34 6.06 -2.79 7.56
N GLU A 35 5.41 -2.05 6.66
CA GLU A 35 5.82 -0.71 6.28
C GLU A 35 5.63 0.15 7.53
N LYS A 36 6.64 0.16 8.41
CA LYS A 36 6.63 0.91 9.66
C LYS A 36 6.52 2.38 9.28
N CYS A 37 5.35 2.97 9.46
CA CYS A 37 5.15 4.40 9.21
C CYS A 37 6.07 5.18 10.15
N PRO A 38 7.15 5.79 9.62
CA PRO A 38 8.23 6.34 10.43
C PRO A 38 7.79 7.56 11.23
N VAL A 39 6.73 8.23 10.79
CA VAL A 39 6.24 9.47 11.41
C VAL A 39 4.86 9.23 11.99
N GLN A 40 4.69 9.58 13.26
CA GLN A 40 3.43 9.49 13.99
C GLN A 40 3.26 10.72 14.89
N PHE A 41 2.11 11.39 14.79
CA PHE A 41 1.81 12.55 15.61
C PHE A 41 0.31 12.71 15.85
N VAL A 42 -0.03 13.52 16.85
CA VAL A 42 -1.38 14.03 17.08
C VAL A 42 -1.41 15.52 16.74
N GLY A 43 -2.31 15.90 15.83
CA GLY A 43 -2.38 17.25 15.30
C GLY A 43 -3.80 17.73 15.00
N THR A 44 -3.99 19.04 15.00
CA THR A 44 -5.27 19.65 14.59
C THR A 44 -5.20 20.11 13.15
N VAL A 45 -6.26 19.84 12.38
CA VAL A 45 -6.38 20.37 11.01
C VAL A 45 -6.56 21.89 11.08
N VAL A 46 -5.61 22.64 10.54
CA VAL A 46 -5.70 24.12 10.44
C VAL A 46 -6.11 24.59 9.06
N GLU A 47 -5.86 23.79 8.03
CA GLU A 47 -6.14 24.14 6.64
C GLU A 47 -6.41 22.90 5.80
N ILE A 48 -7.34 23.02 4.85
CA ILE A 48 -7.66 22.05 3.82
C ILE A 48 -7.66 22.82 2.50
N ALA A 49 -6.67 22.56 1.65
CA ALA A 49 -6.51 23.20 0.36
C ALA A 49 -6.74 22.19 -0.76
N ASP A 50 -7.83 22.33 -1.51
CA ASP A 50 -8.15 21.46 -2.63
C ASP A 50 -7.30 21.83 -3.84
N THR A 51 -6.61 20.85 -4.42
CA THR A 51 -5.81 21.05 -5.63
C THR A 51 -6.66 20.70 -6.84
N VAL A 52 -7.06 21.70 -7.61
CA VAL A 52 -7.77 21.50 -8.88
C VAL A 52 -6.74 21.45 -9.99
N ALA A 53 -6.25 20.26 -10.31
CA ALA A 53 -5.48 20.08 -11.53
C ALA A 53 -6.46 20.07 -12.72
N PRO A 54 -6.24 20.89 -13.76
CA PRO A 54 -7.23 21.14 -14.82
C PRO A 54 -7.63 19.91 -15.65
N PHE A 55 -6.89 18.81 -15.53
CA PHE A 55 -7.17 17.53 -16.21
C PHE A 55 -7.25 16.33 -15.27
N ALA A 56 -7.28 16.55 -13.95
CA ALA A 56 -7.42 15.43 -13.02
C ALA A 56 -8.85 14.91 -13.06
N SER A 57 -8.99 13.59 -13.21
CA SER A 57 -10.29 12.95 -13.00
C SER A 57 -10.79 13.24 -11.58
N PRO A 58 -12.11 13.35 -11.34
CA PRO A 58 -12.65 13.60 -10.01
C PRO A 58 -12.15 12.60 -8.96
N HIS A 59 -11.93 11.34 -9.36
CA HIS A 59 -11.41 10.27 -8.52
C HIS A 59 -9.94 10.41 -8.12
N GLN A 60 -9.19 11.30 -8.78
CA GLN A 60 -7.78 11.60 -8.50
C GLN A 60 -7.58 13.01 -7.93
N ALA A 61 -8.67 13.73 -7.62
CA ALA A 61 -8.57 15.02 -6.97
C ALA A 61 -7.89 14.87 -5.60
N MET A 62 -6.86 15.68 -5.36
CA MET A 62 -6.07 15.66 -4.13
C MET A 62 -6.36 16.91 -3.30
N SER A 63 -6.42 16.75 -1.99
CA SER A 63 -6.45 17.84 -1.02
C SER A 63 -5.16 17.83 -0.21
N THR A 64 -4.55 19.00 -0.05
CA THR A 64 -3.42 19.20 0.85
C THR A 64 -3.94 19.66 2.20
N ILE A 65 -3.60 18.93 3.25
CA ILE A 65 -4.08 19.16 4.61
C ILE A 65 -2.90 19.60 5.46
N LYS A 66 -3.07 20.71 6.17
CA LYS A 66 -2.07 21.20 7.11
C LYS A 66 -2.51 20.89 8.53
N PHE A 67 -1.63 20.20 9.26
CA PHE A 67 -1.81 19.89 10.67
C PHE A 67 -0.91 20.77 11.51
N LYS A 68 -1.45 21.35 12.59
CA LYS A 68 -0.66 21.87 13.71
C LYS A 68 -0.39 20.71 14.66
N VAL A 69 0.88 20.35 14.82
CA VAL A 69 1.31 19.21 15.64
C VAL A 69 1.27 19.62 17.12
N HIS A 70 0.62 18.80 17.95
CA HIS A 70 0.56 19.00 19.41
C HIS A 70 1.40 17.97 20.15
N ILE A 71 1.39 16.72 19.67
CA ILE A 71 2.14 15.62 20.27
C ILE A 71 2.89 14.92 19.16
N SER A 72 4.22 14.93 19.22
CA SER A 72 5.03 14.05 18.38
C SER A 72 5.25 12.73 19.10
N GLN A 73 4.84 11.63 18.48
CA GLN A 73 5.04 10.28 19.03
C GLN A 73 6.25 9.61 18.39
N ARG A 74 6.47 9.84 17.09
CA ARG A 74 7.60 9.29 16.35
C ARG A 74 7.94 10.17 15.14
N GLY A 75 9.21 10.46 14.93
CA GLY A 75 9.72 11.03 13.66
C GLY A 75 9.27 12.45 13.29
N SER A 76 8.26 13.03 13.94
CA SER A 76 7.80 14.40 13.66
C SER A 76 8.55 15.40 14.55
N SER A 77 9.41 16.25 13.99
CA SER A 77 10.05 17.35 14.73
C SER A 77 9.43 18.72 14.42
N LYS A 78 8.45 18.77 13.52
CA LYS A 78 7.89 20.04 13.03
C LYS A 78 6.65 20.45 13.82
N THR A 79 6.48 21.76 13.96
CA THR A 79 5.25 22.39 14.49
C THR A 79 4.07 22.22 13.55
N TYR A 80 4.33 22.12 12.25
CA TYR A 80 3.31 21.90 11.23
C TYR A 80 3.74 20.78 10.29
N GLU A 81 2.80 19.91 9.94
CA GLU A 81 2.98 18.86 8.93
C GLU A 81 1.93 18.99 7.84
N GLU A 82 2.35 18.77 6.59
CA GLU A 82 1.50 18.82 5.41
C GLU A 82 1.35 17.42 4.83
N VAL A 83 0.10 17.02 4.61
CA VAL A 83 -0.27 15.69 4.13
C VAL A 83 -1.15 15.84 2.90
N LYS A 84 -0.89 15.04 1.87
CA LYS A 84 -1.76 14.98 0.69
C LYS A 84 -2.67 13.77 0.82
N ILE A 85 -3.97 14.00 0.63
CA ILE A 85 -4.98 12.94 0.63
C ILE A 85 -5.86 13.03 -0.60
N LEU A 86 -6.52 11.93 -0.94
CA LEU A 86 -7.57 11.94 -1.96
C LEU A 86 -8.81 12.63 -1.41
N ARG A 87 -9.36 13.59 -2.17
CA ARG A 87 -10.53 14.38 -1.80
C ARG A 87 -11.77 13.51 -1.57
N HIS A 88 -11.94 12.49 -2.41
CA HIS A 88 -13.03 11.52 -2.33
C HIS A 88 -12.56 10.18 -1.77
N GLY A 89 -11.52 10.20 -0.92
CA GLY A 89 -11.00 9.03 -0.25
C GLY A 89 -11.90 8.56 0.92
N PRO A 90 -11.48 7.48 1.62
CA PRO A 90 -12.24 6.92 2.74
C PRO A 90 -12.22 7.81 4.00
N HIS A 91 -11.35 8.82 4.03
CA HIS A 91 -11.15 9.68 5.19
C HIS A 91 -11.76 11.06 4.94
N SER A 92 -12.70 11.45 5.80
CA SER A 92 -13.21 12.82 5.87
C SER A 92 -12.51 13.58 7.00
N LEU A 93 -11.90 14.71 6.67
CA LEU A 93 -11.19 15.58 7.62
C LEU A 93 -11.96 16.88 7.80
N PHE A 94 -12.03 17.36 9.03
CA PHE A 94 -12.68 18.63 9.36
C PHE A 94 -11.70 19.59 10.01
N LYS A 95 -11.73 20.85 9.55
CA LYS A 95 -10.93 21.92 10.16
C LYS A 95 -11.27 22.09 11.64
N GLY A 96 -10.24 22.23 12.48
CA GLY A 96 -10.37 22.33 13.93
C GLY A 96 -10.44 20.98 14.66
N GLN A 97 -10.63 19.85 13.96
CA GLN A 97 -10.62 18.53 14.59
C GLN A 97 -9.20 18.00 14.81
N LEU A 98 -9.07 17.16 15.83
CA LEU A 98 -7.81 16.58 16.30
C LEU A 98 -7.72 15.13 15.82
N TYR A 99 -6.59 14.78 15.20
CA TYR A 99 -6.37 13.45 14.64
C TYR A 99 -5.02 12.89 15.07
N GLN A 100 -4.96 11.57 15.20
CA GLN A 100 -3.72 10.81 15.20
C GLN A 100 -3.39 10.43 13.76
N VAL A 101 -2.21 10.81 13.31
CA VAL A 101 -1.76 10.71 11.93
C VAL A 101 -0.48 9.87 11.89
N GLU A 102 -0.44 8.92 10.98
CA GLU A 102 0.75 8.12 10.67
C GLU A 102 1.13 8.31 9.21
N LEU A 103 2.40 8.65 8.96
CA LEU A 103 2.91 8.96 7.63
C LEU A 103 4.12 8.10 7.27
N ASN A 104 4.22 7.79 5.98
CA ASN A 104 5.46 7.40 5.31
C ASN A 104 5.86 8.49 4.31
N GLY A 105 6.83 9.33 4.69
CA GLY A 105 7.17 10.53 3.94
C GLY A 105 6.01 11.55 3.95
N LYS A 106 5.43 11.81 2.78
CA LYS A 106 4.26 12.72 2.61
C LYS A 106 2.93 11.98 2.43
N TYR A 107 2.97 10.65 2.45
CA TYR A 107 1.81 9.80 2.22
C TYR A 107 1.21 9.34 3.54
N LEU A 108 -0.12 9.31 3.58
CA LEU A 108 -0.87 8.86 4.73
C LEU A 108 -0.87 7.33 4.81
N CYS A 109 -0.42 6.79 5.94
CA CYS A 109 -0.61 5.39 6.27
C CYS A 109 -1.94 5.14 6.98
N SER A 110 -2.19 5.95 8.02
CA SER A 110 -3.34 5.79 8.91
C SER A 110 -3.76 7.15 9.47
N LEU A 111 -5.07 7.31 9.65
CA LEU A 111 -5.70 8.51 10.18
C LEU A 111 -6.86 8.11 11.08
N ASN A 112 -6.80 8.51 12.34
CA ASN A 112 -7.85 8.25 13.32
C ASN A 112 -8.24 9.53 14.06
N GLU A 113 -9.54 9.73 14.30
CA GLU A 113 -10.03 10.82 15.13
C GLU A 113 -9.49 10.64 16.56
N TYR A 114 -8.81 11.66 17.09
CA TYR A 114 -8.21 11.58 18.41
C TYR A 114 -9.17 12.14 19.46
N ARG A 115 -9.83 11.25 20.20
CA ARG A 115 -10.65 11.63 21.36
C ARG A 115 -9.81 11.65 22.61
N LYS A 116 -9.57 12.84 23.15
CA LYS A 116 -8.91 13.01 24.44
C LYS A 116 -9.81 12.37 25.50
N LYS A 117 -9.41 11.23 26.06
CA LYS A 117 -10.11 10.63 27.20
C LYS A 117 -10.10 11.67 28.33
N LYS A 118 -11.28 12.14 28.73
CA LYS A 118 -11.40 12.96 29.95
C LYS A 118 -10.97 12.07 31.11
N ALA A 119 -9.95 12.50 31.85
CA ALA A 119 -9.68 11.92 33.16
C ALA A 119 -10.88 12.30 34.04
N LEU A 120 -11.58 11.27 34.54
CA LEU A 120 -12.62 11.38 35.55
C LEU A 120 -11.99 11.65 36.91
#